data_AF-A0A961ANH9-F1
#
_entry.id   AF-A0A961ANH9-F1
#
_cell.length_a   1.000
_cell.length_b   1.000
_cell.length_c   1.000
_cell.angle_alpha   90.00
_cell.angle_beta   90.00
_cell.angle_gamma   90.00
#
_symmetry.space_group_name_H-M   'P 1'
#
loop_
_entity.id
_entity.type
_entity.pdbx_description
1 polymer ?
#
loop_
_entity_poly.entity_id
_entity_poly.type
_entity_poly.pdbx_seq_one_letter_code
_entity_poly.pdbx_strand_id
1 'polypeptide(L)'
;MASRPDLPTDQNLSLLDSGLFDSFSFIQLLNQIEREFSVTIDFASYPPEELTSLQGLATIVEEAVVDFVEGNSGSGPDSNSSVPRETFLLEPSHPNWPELADLFRNMYEEFRELGLQLPLRQGGESTWLSNLEKSSSALSPVVGICDGNDELVGFAQGAVKFLPAYLEGQTAGEVLYLYVAPDARNLGLGRALANSLISKLWDGKVHSVELKVISGNIAAQAFWKSLGFREEIIQYRMLERESNPLTE
;
A
#
# COMPACT_ATOMS: atom_id res chain seq x y z
N MET A 1 -34.29 -1.27 24.67
CA MET A 1 -33.61 -2.58 24.65
C MET A 1 -34.49 -3.56 23.88
N ALA A 2 -34.22 -3.74 22.59
CA ALA A 2 -34.85 -4.82 21.82
C ALA A 2 -33.74 -5.82 21.52
N SER A 3 -33.70 -6.91 22.29
CA SER A 3 -32.83 -8.06 22.01
C SER A 3 -33.26 -8.67 20.69
N ARG A 4 -32.32 -8.75 19.73
CA ARG A 4 -32.51 -9.58 18.54
C ARG A 4 -32.51 -11.07 18.94
N PRO A 5 -33.34 -11.91 18.30
CA PRO A 5 -33.51 -13.30 18.67
C PRO A 5 -32.38 -14.17 18.09
N ASP A 6 -31.90 -15.09 18.91
CA ASP A 6 -31.21 -16.35 18.58
C ASP A 6 -30.21 -16.28 17.42
N LEU A 7 -29.03 -15.69 17.69
CA LEU A 7 -27.82 -16.07 16.96
C LEU A 7 -27.47 -17.52 17.36
N PRO A 8 -27.17 -18.41 16.40
CA PRO A 8 -26.65 -19.74 16.73
C PRO A 8 -25.42 -19.58 17.62
N THR A 9 -25.44 -20.15 18.82
CA THR A 9 -24.29 -20.22 19.74
C THR A 9 -23.22 -21.21 19.29
N ASP A 10 -23.31 -21.70 18.05
CA ASP A 10 -22.35 -22.62 17.49
C ASP A 10 -21.08 -21.86 17.11
N GLN A 11 -20.10 -21.87 18.02
CA GLN A 11 -18.82 -21.16 17.88
C GLN A 11 -17.95 -21.74 16.75
N ASN A 12 -18.33 -22.91 16.21
CA ASN A 12 -17.69 -23.56 15.06
C ASN A 12 -18.35 -23.22 13.73
N LEU A 13 -19.33 -22.31 13.71
CA LEU A 13 -19.94 -21.85 12.47
C LEU A 13 -18.91 -21.09 11.63
N SER A 14 -18.67 -21.55 10.40
CA SER A 14 -17.87 -20.81 9.41
C SER A 14 -18.55 -19.47 9.10
N LEU A 15 -17.87 -18.38 9.40
CA LEU A 15 -18.33 -16.99 9.21
C LEU A 15 -18.60 -16.70 7.73
N LEU A 16 -17.83 -17.30 6.82
CA LEU A 16 -18.04 -17.19 5.38
C LEU A 16 -19.23 -18.03 4.89
N ASP A 17 -19.37 -19.26 5.41
CA ASP A 17 -20.46 -20.16 4.97
C ASP A 17 -21.80 -19.84 5.64
N SER A 18 -21.78 -19.07 6.73
CA SER A 18 -22.98 -18.57 7.41
C SER A 18 -23.76 -17.52 6.62
N GLY A 19 -23.15 -16.94 5.58
CA GLY A 19 -23.69 -15.80 4.83
C GLY A 19 -23.75 -14.50 5.63
N LEU A 20 -23.21 -14.46 6.86
CA LEU A 20 -23.11 -13.25 7.67
C LEU A 20 -21.97 -12.34 7.20
N PHE A 21 -20.91 -12.93 6.64
CA PHE A 21 -19.75 -12.22 6.11
C PHE A 21 -19.50 -12.64 4.66
N ASP A 22 -19.32 -11.66 3.77
CA ASP A 22 -18.68 -11.90 2.48
C ASP A 22 -17.15 -11.90 2.64
N SER A 23 -16.44 -12.38 1.62
CA SER A 23 -14.97 -12.46 1.64
C SER A 23 -14.30 -11.10 1.90
N PHE A 24 -14.93 -9.98 1.53
CA PHE A 24 -14.37 -8.65 1.73
C PHE A 24 -14.55 -8.16 3.17
N SER A 25 -15.75 -8.31 3.72
CA SER A 25 -16.11 -8.00 5.11
C SER A 25 -15.30 -8.85 6.09
N PHE A 26 -15.00 -10.09 5.71
CA PHE A 26 -14.13 -10.97 6.47
C PHE A 26 -12.67 -10.46 6.51
N ILE A 27 -12.11 -10.02 5.37
CA ILE A 27 -10.77 -9.40 5.33
C ILE A 27 -10.73 -8.09 6.13
N GLN A 28 -11.80 -7.29 6.09
CA GLN A 28 -11.91 -6.08 6.92
C GLN A 28 -11.94 -6.40 8.42
N LEU A 29 -12.66 -7.44 8.83
CA LEU A 29 -12.67 -7.93 10.21
C LEU A 29 -11.26 -8.34 10.67
N LEU A 30 -10.54 -9.08 9.84
CA LEU A 30 -9.16 -9.51 10.13
C LEU A 30 -8.22 -8.31 10.31
N ASN A 31 -8.24 -7.36 9.37
CA ASN A 31 -7.45 -6.14 9.48
C ASN A 31 -7.81 -5.31 10.73
N GLN A 32 -9.08 -5.30 11.12
CA GLN A 32 -9.53 -4.61 12.32
C GLN A 32 -9.02 -5.30 13.60
N ILE A 33 -9.00 -6.63 13.64
CA ILE A 33 -8.45 -7.43 14.74
C ILE A 33 -6.94 -7.18 14.87
N GLU A 34 -6.19 -7.28 13.77
CA GLU A 34 -4.74 -7.02 13.77
C GLU A 34 -4.41 -5.62 14.32
N ARG A 35 -5.19 -4.61 13.92
CA ARG A 35 -5.04 -3.24 14.41
C ARG A 35 -5.43 -3.09 15.89
N GLU A 36 -6.58 -3.62 16.29
CA GLU A 36 -7.10 -3.47 17.66
C GLU A 36 -6.19 -4.14 18.69
N PHE A 37 -5.67 -5.32 18.36
CA PHE A 37 -4.83 -6.12 19.26
C PHE A 37 -3.33 -5.95 19.00
N SER A 38 -2.93 -5.15 18.00
CA SER A 38 -1.53 -4.94 17.60
C SER A 38 -0.77 -6.24 17.32
N VAL A 39 -1.46 -7.21 16.72
CA VAL A 39 -0.90 -8.52 16.34
C VAL A 39 -0.85 -8.67 14.83
N THR A 40 0.03 -9.53 14.33
CA THR A 40 0.05 -9.94 12.91
C THR A 40 -0.32 -11.40 12.83
N ILE A 41 -1.34 -11.74 12.04
CA ILE A 41 -1.81 -13.11 11.89
C ILE A 41 -1.13 -13.72 10.65
N ASP A 42 -0.30 -14.74 10.86
CA ASP A 42 0.28 -15.49 9.76
C ASP A 42 -0.71 -16.55 9.24
N PHE A 43 -1.47 -16.19 8.22
CA PHE A 43 -2.46 -17.07 7.58
C PHE A 43 -1.86 -18.35 7.00
N ALA A 44 -0.55 -18.40 6.72
CA ALA A 44 0.10 -19.61 6.20
C ALA A 44 0.29 -20.68 7.28
N SER A 45 0.20 -20.30 8.55
CA SER A 45 0.44 -21.17 9.70
C SER A 45 -0.82 -21.90 10.20
N TYR A 46 -2.01 -21.55 9.71
CA TYR A 46 -3.28 -22.11 10.18
C TYR A 46 -4.10 -22.76 9.06
N PRO A 47 -4.83 -23.84 9.36
CA PRO A 47 -5.75 -24.45 8.40
C PRO A 47 -6.97 -23.53 8.13
N PRO A 48 -7.53 -23.54 6.91
CA PRO A 48 -8.62 -22.62 6.53
C PRO A 48 -9.85 -22.66 7.45
N GLU A 49 -10.20 -23.83 7.98
CA GLU A 49 -11.32 -24.02 8.91
C GLU A 49 -11.15 -23.29 10.26
N GLU A 50 -9.91 -23.08 10.71
CA GLU A 50 -9.63 -22.31 11.92
C GLU A 50 -9.71 -20.81 11.65
N LEU A 51 -9.31 -20.38 10.45
CA LEU A 51 -9.41 -18.97 10.06
C LEU A 51 -10.86 -18.53 9.89
N THR A 52 -11.73 -19.39 9.38
CA THR A 52 -13.10 -18.98 9.04
C THR A 52 -14.10 -19.13 10.19
N SER A 53 -13.72 -19.68 11.34
CA SER A 53 -14.59 -19.81 12.51
C SER A 53 -14.31 -18.75 13.57
N LEU A 54 -15.32 -18.36 14.35
CA LEU A 54 -15.14 -17.40 15.44
C LEU A 54 -14.19 -17.96 16.52
N GLN A 55 -14.32 -19.25 16.84
CA GLN A 55 -13.47 -19.92 17.82
C GLN A 55 -12.01 -20.02 17.36
N GLY A 56 -11.77 -20.35 16.10
CA GLY A 56 -10.42 -20.43 15.56
C GLY A 56 -9.76 -19.05 15.50
N LEU A 57 -10.48 -18.00 15.07
CA LEU A 57 -9.96 -16.62 15.14
C LEU A 57 -9.64 -16.18 16.56
N ALA A 58 -10.49 -16.49 17.54
CA ALA A 58 -10.21 -16.15 18.94
C ALA A 58 -8.93 -16.83 19.45
N THR A 59 -8.73 -18.10 19.08
CA THR A 59 -7.53 -18.87 19.47
C THR A 59 -6.27 -18.30 18.83
N ILE A 60 -6.32 -17.99 17.53
CA ILE A 60 -5.19 -17.40 16.78
C ILE A 60 -4.79 -16.04 17.36
N VAL A 61 -5.77 -15.20 17.72
CA VAL A 61 -5.51 -13.90 18.35
C VAL A 61 -4.92 -14.10 19.74
N GLU A 62 -5.42 -15.05 20.53
CA GLU A 62 -4.89 -15.35 21.85
C GLU A 62 -3.43 -15.81 21.78
N GLU A 63 -3.10 -16.71 20.84
CA GLU A 63 -1.72 -17.15 20.59
C GLU A 63 -0.81 -16.00 20.15
N ALA A 64 -1.26 -15.19 19.19
CA ALA A 64 -0.49 -14.05 18.70
C ALA A 64 -0.27 -12.96 19.79
N VAL A 65 -1.25 -12.78 20.69
CA VAL A 65 -1.13 -11.86 21.83
C VAL A 65 -0.17 -12.43 22.89
N VAL A 66 -0.19 -13.75 23.15
CA VAL A 66 0.75 -14.40 24.08
C VAL A 66 2.18 -14.28 23.57
N ASP A 67 2.42 -14.58 22.29
CA ASP A 67 3.74 -14.42 21.65
C ASP A 67 4.24 -12.97 21.71
N PHE A 68 3.32 -12.01 21.54
CA PHE A 68 3.61 -10.59 21.68
C PHE A 68 4.00 -10.20 23.12
N VAL A 69 3.32 -10.74 24.13
CA VAL A 69 3.58 -10.45 25.56
C VAL A 69 4.85 -11.16 26.05
N GLU A 70 5.07 -12.41 25.67
CA GLU A 70 6.25 -13.18 26.06
C GLU A 70 7.52 -12.68 25.35
N GLY A 71 7.41 -12.22 24.09
CA GLY A 71 8.49 -11.56 23.36
C GLY A 71 8.94 -10.22 23.97
N ASN A 72 8.12 -9.59 24.82
CA ASN A 72 8.40 -8.31 25.49
C ASN A 72 8.97 -8.44 26.92
N SER A 73 9.24 -9.66 27.39
CA SER A 73 9.67 -9.93 28.78
C SER A 73 11.20 -9.88 29.01
N GLY A 74 12.02 -9.58 27.99
CA GLY A 74 13.49 -9.50 28.09
C GLY A 74 14.00 -8.06 28.18
N SER A 75 14.44 -7.62 29.36
CA SER A 75 14.85 -6.24 29.64
C SER A 75 16.32 -5.94 29.33
N GLY A 76 16.53 -4.87 28.55
CA GLY A 76 17.73 -4.04 28.48
C GLY A 76 17.32 -2.64 27.97
N PRO A 77 17.87 -1.53 28.49
CA PRO A 77 17.36 -0.19 28.20
C PRO A 77 17.92 0.31 26.87
N ASP A 78 17.31 -0.06 25.75
CA ASP A 78 17.49 0.67 24.50
C ASP A 78 16.25 1.51 24.24
N SER A 79 16.40 2.79 24.53
CA SER A 79 15.52 3.85 24.08
C SER A 79 15.55 3.92 22.55
N ASN A 80 14.57 3.30 21.89
CA ASN A 80 14.12 3.81 20.61
C ASN A 80 12.62 3.57 20.46
N SER A 81 11.90 4.69 20.37
CA SER A 81 10.45 4.81 20.46
C SER A 81 9.70 3.99 19.41
N SER A 82 8.89 3.04 19.86
CA SER A 82 7.83 2.38 19.10
C SER A 82 6.63 3.31 18.95
N VAL A 83 6.77 4.38 18.16
CA VAL A 83 5.61 5.16 17.70
C VAL A 83 4.95 4.35 16.57
N PRO A 84 3.64 4.07 16.62
CA PRO A 84 2.93 3.47 15.50
C PRO A 84 3.04 4.39 14.29
N ARG A 85 3.67 3.91 13.21
CA ARG A 85 3.84 4.67 11.97
C ARG A 85 2.59 4.48 11.09
N GLU A 86 1.56 5.25 11.38
CA GLU A 86 0.31 5.22 10.61
C GLU A 86 0.44 5.96 9.28
N THR A 87 -0.18 5.41 8.23
CA THR A 87 -0.32 6.13 6.96
C THR A 87 -1.47 7.11 7.02
N PHE A 88 -1.35 8.25 6.35
CA PHE A 88 -2.40 9.25 6.29
C PHE A 88 -2.58 9.79 4.87
N LEU A 89 -3.77 10.32 4.57
CA LEU A 89 -3.99 11.07 3.34
C LEU A 89 -3.21 12.38 3.45
N LEU A 90 -2.25 12.56 2.54
CA LEU A 90 -1.38 13.72 2.52
C LEU A 90 -1.99 14.75 1.56
N GLU A 91 -2.56 15.81 2.13
CA GLU A 91 -3.23 16.89 1.40
C GLU A 91 -2.30 18.12 1.27
N PRO A 92 -2.52 19.02 0.29
CA PRO A 92 -1.73 20.25 0.12
C PRO A 92 -1.63 21.16 1.35
N SER A 93 -2.59 21.06 2.27
CA SER A 93 -2.60 21.81 3.53
C SER A 93 -1.73 21.20 4.64
N HIS A 94 -1.20 19.99 4.45
CA HIS A 94 -0.43 19.29 5.46
C HIS A 94 0.95 19.93 5.67
N PRO A 95 1.46 20.08 6.91
CA PRO A 95 2.76 20.70 7.18
C PRO A 95 3.93 20.09 6.39
N ASN A 96 3.93 18.77 6.24
CA ASN A 96 4.98 18.03 5.55
C ASN A 96 4.77 17.96 4.02
N TRP A 97 3.75 18.63 3.47
CA TRP A 97 3.52 18.66 2.01
C TRP A 97 4.76 19.10 1.20
N PRO A 98 5.54 20.12 1.62
CA PRO A 98 6.74 20.52 0.89
C PRO A 98 7.82 19.43 0.80
N GLU A 99 7.90 18.53 1.80
CA GLU A 99 8.90 17.44 1.86
C GLU A 99 8.72 16.41 0.74
N LEU A 100 7.52 16.32 0.15
CA LEU A 100 7.27 15.44 -1.00
C LEU A 100 8.19 15.74 -2.19
N ALA A 101 8.54 17.01 -2.43
CA ALA A 101 9.43 17.36 -3.53
C ALA A 101 10.82 16.72 -3.36
N ASP A 102 11.30 16.65 -2.12
CA ASP A 102 12.60 16.07 -1.79
C ASP A 102 12.58 14.55 -1.93
N LEU A 103 11.54 13.89 -1.38
CA LEU A 103 11.36 12.45 -1.55
C LEU A 103 11.20 12.06 -3.02
N PHE A 104 10.45 12.84 -3.80
CA PHE A 104 10.23 12.57 -5.23
C PHE A 104 11.52 12.71 -6.05
N ARG A 105 12.34 13.71 -5.73
CA ARG A 105 13.66 13.87 -6.33
C ARG A 105 14.57 12.68 -6.00
N ASN A 106 14.66 12.30 -4.72
CA ASN A 106 15.48 11.17 -4.27
C ASN A 106 15.03 9.85 -4.94
N MET A 107 13.72 9.63 -5.07
CA MET A 107 13.16 8.50 -5.81
C MET A 107 13.64 8.47 -7.27
N TYR A 108 13.65 9.62 -7.96
CA TYR A 108 14.11 9.69 -9.36
C TYR A 108 15.62 9.48 -9.50
N GLU A 109 16.41 9.86 -8.50
CA GLU A 109 17.85 9.56 -8.46
C GLU A 109 18.08 8.04 -8.39
N GLU A 110 17.36 7.33 -7.53
CA GLU A 110 17.41 5.85 -7.47
C GLU A 110 16.86 5.20 -8.75
N PHE A 111 15.76 5.71 -9.30
CA PHE A 111 15.20 5.18 -10.55
C PHE A 111 16.19 5.26 -11.70
N ARG A 112 17.00 6.33 -11.77
CA ARG A 112 18.07 6.47 -12.76
C ARG A 112 19.11 5.36 -12.61
N GLU A 113 19.53 5.06 -11.38
CA GLU A 113 20.48 3.96 -11.09
C GLU A 113 19.90 2.59 -11.47
N LEU A 114 18.59 2.42 -11.36
CA LEU A 114 17.86 1.20 -11.74
C LEU A 114 17.57 1.10 -13.25
N GLY A 115 18.01 2.08 -14.05
CA GLY A 115 17.93 2.05 -15.51
C GLY A 115 16.76 2.84 -16.12
N LEU A 116 16.11 3.73 -15.35
CA LEU A 116 15.14 4.68 -15.92
C LEU A 116 15.83 5.59 -16.94
N GLN A 117 15.37 5.54 -18.19
CA GLN A 117 15.97 6.30 -19.29
C GLN A 117 15.54 7.77 -19.36
N LEU A 118 14.43 8.14 -18.70
CA LEU A 118 13.95 9.51 -18.65
C LEU A 118 14.34 10.16 -17.33
N PRO A 119 15.32 11.09 -17.30
CA PRO A 119 15.70 11.76 -16.07
C PRO A 119 14.63 12.76 -15.65
N LEU A 120 14.55 13.01 -14.35
CA LEU A 120 13.86 14.17 -13.82
C LEU A 120 14.59 15.43 -14.31
N ARG A 121 13.85 16.36 -14.92
CA ARG A 121 14.41 17.66 -15.33
C ARG A 121 14.63 18.53 -14.09
N GLN A 122 15.55 19.50 -14.19
CA GLN A 122 15.74 20.49 -13.13
C GLN A 122 14.42 21.19 -12.79
N GLY A 123 14.04 21.20 -11.51
CA GLY A 123 12.76 21.76 -11.02
C GLY A 123 11.53 20.90 -11.36
N GLY A 124 11.75 19.66 -11.81
CA GLY A 124 10.68 18.71 -12.14
C GLY A 124 9.87 18.31 -10.90
N GLU A 125 10.51 18.20 -9.75
CA GLU A 125 9.90 17.95 -8.45
C GLU A 125 8.93 19.06 -8.03
N SER A 126 9.32 20.32 -8.19
CA SER A 126 8.44 21.46 -7.91
C SER A 126 7.28 21.54 -8.90
N THR A 127 7.54 21.23 -10.17
CA THR A 127 6.50 21.17 -11.21
C THR A 127 5.49 20.07 -10.89
N TRP A 128 5.96 18.88 -10.51
CA TRP A 128 5.13 17.75 -10.10
C TRP A 128 4.29 18.10 -8.86
N LEU A 129 4.88 18.66 -7.82
CA LEU A 129 4.17 19.06 -6.61
C LEU A 129 3.08 20.10 -6.91
N SER A 130 3.38 21.12 -7.73
CA SER A 130 2.40 22.14 -8.13
C SER A 130 1.24 21.59 -8.97
N ASN A 131 1.43 20.45 -9.64
CA ASN A 131 0.37 19.77 -10.39
C ASN A 131 -0.50 18.93 -9.44
N LEU A 132 0.12 18.31 -8.43
CA LEU A 132 -0.61 17.61 -7.37
C LEU A 132 -1.54 18.54 -6.60
N GLU A 133 -1.09 19.76 -6.27
CA GLU A 133 -1.91 20.78 -5.58
C GLU A 133 -3.18 21.16 -6.33
N LYS A 134 -3.16 21.05 -7.66
CA LYS A 134 -4.30 21.37 -8.53
C LYS A 134 -5.18 20.15 -8.78
N SER A 135 -4.72 18.96 -8.41
CA SER A 135 -5.42 17.70 -8.61
C SER A 135 -6.39 17.42 -7.46
N SER A 136 -7.50 16.76 -7.75
CA SER A 136 -8.42 16.31 -6.71
C SER A 136 -7.85 15.09 -6.02
N SER A 137 -7.78 15.08 -4.69
CA SER A 137 -7.35 13.90 -3.91
C SER A 137 -8.25 12.68 -4.08
N ALA A 138 -9.49 12.87 -4.57
CA ALA A 138 -10.38 11.78 -4.97
C ALA A 138 -9.92 11.08 -6.26
N LEU A 139 -9.29 11.80 -7.18
CA LEU A 139 -8.82 11.27 -8.48
C LEU A 139 -7.32 10.99 -8.50
N SER A 140 -6.53 11.63 -7.64
CA SER A 140 -5.08 11.47 -7.54
C SER A 140 -4.65 11.46 -6.06
N PRO A 141 -5.04 10.45 -5.28
CA PRO A 141 -4.72 10.38 -3.87
C PRO A 141 -3.21 10.29 -3.64
N VAL A 142 -2.73 11.00 -2.63
CA VAL A 142 -1.37 10.90 -2.10
C VAL A 142 -1.45 10.43 -0.66
N VAL A 143 -0.71 9.39 -0.32
CA VAL A 143 -0.62 8.84 1.03
C VAL A 143 0.80 9.07 1.55
N GLY A 144 0.93 9.63 2.74
CA GLY A 144 2.20 9.85 3.43
C GLY A 144 2.40 8.91 4.62
N ILE A 145 3.65 8.76 5.04
CA ILE A 145 4.01 8.13 6.30
C ILE A 145 5.21 8.86 6.93
N CYS A 146 5.13 9.13 8.23
CA CYS A 146 6.21 9.76 8.97
C CYS A 146 6.98 8.76 9.84
N ASP A 147 8.20 9.12 10.23
CA ASP A 147 8.95 8.41 11.25
C ASP A 147 8.56 8.85 12.68
N GLY A 148 9.34 8.46 13.69
CA GLY A 148 9.07 8.82 15.08
C GLY A 148 9.37 10.29 15.44
N ASN A 149 9.96 11.06 14.51
CA ASN A 149 10.27 12.48 14.67
C ASN A 149 9.33 13.38 13.86
N ASP A 150 8.20 12.83 13.38
CA ASP A 150 7.24 13.49 12.48
C ASP A 150 7.83 13.89 11.12
N GLU A 151 8.97 13.33 10.70
CA GLU A 151 9.57 13.58 9.37
C GLU A 151 8.91 12.67 8.33
N LEU A 152 8.54 13.21 7.15
CA LEU A 152 7.97 12.41 6.08
C LEU A 152 9.05 11.52 5.45
N VAL A 153 8.96 10.21 5.69
CA VAL A 153 9.95 9.23 5.21
C VAL A 153 9.47 8.38 4.04
N GLY A 154 8.21 8.52 3.64
CA GLY A 154 7.69 7.81 2.49
C GLY A 154 6.36 8.36 1.99
N PHE A 155 6.07 8.04 0.74
CA PHE A 155 4.80 8.39 0.13
C PHE A 155 4.39 7.36 -0.94
N ALA A 156 3.11 7.34 -1.25
CA ALA A 156 2.57 6.68 -2.43
C ALA A 156 1.56 7.60 -3.12
N GLN A 157 1.63 7.67 -4.46
CA GLN A 157 0.70 8.43 -5.29
C GLN A 157 -0.06 7.46 -6.20
N GLY A 158 -1.38 7.63 -6.26
CA GLY A 158 -2.23 6.95 -7.24
C GLY A 158 -2.93 7.92 -8.18
N ALA A 159 -3.59 7.37 -9.20
CA ALA A 159 -4.51 8.10 -10.07
C ALA A 159 -5.67 7.20 -10.53
N VAL A 160 -6.83 7.80 -10.75
CA VAL A 160 -7.97 7.13 -11.40
C VAL A 160 -7.97 7.48 -12.89
N LYS A 161 -7.93 6.46 -13.74
CA LYS A 161 -8.03 6.55 -15.20
C LYS A 161 -9.39 6.10 -15.67
N PHE A 162 -9.92 6.80 -16.68
CA PHE A 162 -11.09 6.35 -17.42
C PHE A 162 -10.63 5.50 -18.60
N LEU A 163 -11.16 4.27 -18.67
CA LEU A 163 -10.89 3.37 -19.78
C LEU A 163 -11.77 3.74 -20.99
N PRO A 164 -11.30 3.46 -22.21
CA PRO A 164 -12.08 3.71 -23.42
C PRO A 164 -13.43 2.99 -23.42
N ALA A 165 -14.41 3.53 -24.17
CA ALA A 165 -15.77 3.01 -24.22
C ALA A 165 -15.88 1.56 -24.74
N TYR A 166 -14.90 1.09 -25.53
CA TYR A 166 -14.86 -0.31 -25.97
C TYR A 166 -14.46 -1.29 -24.85
N LEU A 167 -14.06 -0.77 -23.68
CA LEU A 167 -13.90 -1.48 -22.40
C LEU A 167 -15.02 -1.07 -21.42
N GLU A 168 -16.21 -0.79 -21.96
CA GLU A 168 -17.43 -0.46 -21.19
C GLU A 168 -17.33 0.83 -20.35
N GLY A 169 -16.35 1.70 -20.62
CA GLY A 169 -16.20 2.97 -19.89
C GLY A 169 -15.87 2.77 -18.40
N GLN A 170 -15.24 1.65 -18.05
CA GLN A 170 -14.79 1.35 -16.70
C GLN A 170 -13.67 2.31 -16.25
N THR A 171 -13.30 2.24 -14.98
CA THR A 171 -12.16 2.97 -14.41
C THR A 171 -11.06 2.02 -13.95
N ALA A 172 -9.81 2.45 -14.03
CA ALA A 172 -8.65 1.74 -13.48
C ALA A 172 -7.89 2.66 -12.53
N GLY A 173 -7.49 2.13 -11.39
CA GLY A 173 -6.53 2.79 -10.51
C GLY A 173 -5.11 2.53 -11.02
N GLU A 174 -4.25 3.54 -11.05
CA GLU A 174 -2.83 3.37 -11.30
C GLU A 174 -2.05 3.75 -10.04
N VAL A 175 -1.16 2.87 -9.56
CA VAL A 175 -0.11 3.28 -8.63
C VAL A 175 1.00 3.91 -9.45
N LEU A 176 1.11 5.25 -9.35
CA LEU A 176 2.07 6.04 -10.11
C LEU A 176 3.46 5.95 -9.48
N TYR A 177 3.52 6.17 -8.17
CA TYR A 177 4.77 6.21 -7.43
C TYR A 177 4.57 5.60 -6.05
N LEU A 178 5.58 4.88 -5.58
CA LEU A 178 5.70 4.43 -4.20
C LEU A 178 7.17 4.49 -3.83
N TYR A 179 7.46 5.20 -2.75
CA TYR A 179 8.83 5.40 -2.31
C TYR A 179 8.91 5.48 -0.78
N VAL A 180 9.96 4.88 -0.25
CA VAL A 180 10.35 4.96 1.16
C VAL A 180 11.84 5.30 1.18
N ALA A 181 12.22 6.31 1.96
CA ALA A 181 13.60 6.72 2.14
C ALA A 181 14.48 5.52 2.56
N PRO A 182 15.72 5.38 2.04
CA PRO A 182 16.57 4.21 2.28
C PRO A 182 16.67 3.80 3.76
N ASP A 183 16.87 4.78 4.64
CA ASP A 183 17.08 4.56 6.08
C ASP A 183 15.80 4.11 6.81
N ALA A 184 14.63 4.21 6.18
CA ALA A 184 13.34 3.79 6.72
C ALA A 184 12.79 2.50 6.08
N ARG A 185 13.57 1.81 5.23
CA ARG A 185 13.16 0.57 4.55
C ARG A 185 13.20 -0.65 5.48
N ASN A 186 12.56 -1.73 5.04
CA ASN A 186 12.47 -3.01 5.74
C ASN A 186 11.71 -2.96 7.09
N LEU A 187 10.91 -1.92 7.29
CA LEU A 187 10.07 -1.71 8.49
C LEU A 187 8.57 -1.82 8.17
N GLY A 188 8.20 -2.50 7.07
CA GLY A 188 6.82 -2.65 6.64
C GLY A 188 6.17 -1.41 6.01
N LEU A 189 6.82 -0.24 6.04
CA LEU A 189 6.25 1.04 5.59
C LEU A 189 5.77 1.03 4.13
N GLY A 190 6.54 0.40 3.23
CA GLY A 190 6.15 0.29 1.82
C GLY A 190 4.86 -0.50 1.64
N ARG A 191 4.65 -1.56 2.42
CA ARG A 191 3.41 -2.35 2.41
C ARG A 191 2.24 -1.55 2.99
N ALA A 192 2.47 -0.81 4.08
CA ALA A 192 1.46 0.06 4.67
C ALA A 192 0.99 1.14 3.67
N LEU A 193 1.94 1.84 3.02
CA LEU A 193 1.66 2.82 1.98
C LEU A 193 0.90 2.21 0.79
N ALA A 194 1.36 1.07 0.28
CA ALA A 194 0.72 0.38 -0.84
C ALA A 194 -0.73 0.01 -0.51
N ASN A 195 -0.97 -0.65 0.63
CA ASN A 195 -2.30 -1.10 1.04
C ASN A 195 -3.24 0.10 1.24
N SER A 196 -2.76 1.16 1.89
CA SER A 196 -3.54 2.38 2.13
C SER A 196 -3.93 3.05 0.81
N LEU A 197 -3.00 3.18 -0.13
CA LEU A 197 -3.28 3.74 -1.45
C LEU A 197 -4.24 2.86 -2.26
N ILE A 198 -4.00 1.55 -2.30
CA ILE A 198 -4.84 0.58 -3.03
C ILE A 198 -6.25 0.58 -2.48
N SER A 199 -6.43 0.60 -1.15
CA SER A 199 -7.74 0.72 -0.51
C SER A 199 -8.47 1.97 -0.99
N LYS A 200 -7.80 3.13 -1.04
CA LYS A 200 -8.39 4.38 -1.54
C LYS A 200 -8.83 4.29 -3.02
N LEU A 201 -8.05 3.61 -3.86
CA LEU A 201 -8.42 3.40 -5.26
C LEU A 201 -9.68 2.52 -5.35
N TRP A 202 -9.77 1.44 -4.56
CA TRP A 202 -10.97 0.60 -4.49
C TRP A 202 -12.19 1.32 -3.92
N ASP A 203 -12.03 2.19 -2.93
CA ASP A 203 -13.10 3.05 -2.41
C ASP A 203 -13.63 3.98 -3.51
N GLY A 204 -12.77 4.39 -4.44
CA GLY A 204 -13.10 5.10 -5.69
C GLY A 204 -13.81 4.24 -6.73
N LYS A 205 -14.11 2.97 -6.42
CA LYS A 205 -14.81 1.99 -7.28
C LYS A 205 -14.12 1.75 -8.62
N VAL A 206 -12.78 1.75 -8.63
CA VAL A 206 -12.04 1.28 -9.81
C VAL A 206 -12.31 -0.19 -10.07
N HIS A 207 -12.27 -0.59 -11.34
CA HIS A 207 -12.45 -1.98 -11.76
C HIS A 207 -11.17 -2.82 -11.61
N SER A 208 -10.02 -2.17 -11.75
CA SER A 208 -8.70 -2.79 -11.63
C SER A 208 -7.70 -1.81 -11.04
N VAL A 209 -6.57 -2.32 -10.54
CA VAL A 209 -5.42 -1.52 -10.14
C VAL A 209 -4.18 -2.01 -10.90
N GLU A 210 -3.49 -1.07 -11.55
CA GLU A 210 -2.30 -1.32 -12.36
C GLU A 210 -1.11 -0.49 -11.88
N LEU A 211 0.10 -0.89 -12.29
CA LEU A 211 1.33 -0.16 -11.98
C LEU A 211 2.43 -0.51 -12.97
N LYS A 212 3.51 0.28 -12.96
CA LYS A 212 4.71 0.03 -13.75
C LYS A 212 5.93 -0.04 -12.84
N VAL A 213 6.80 -0.99 -13.11
CA VAL A 213 8.07 -1.15 -12.40
C VAL A 213 9.21 -1.04 -13.41
N ILE A 214 10.27 -0.33 -13.03
CA ILE A 214 11.49 -0.29 -13.84
C ILE A 214 12.05 -1.72 -13.94
N SER A 215 12.44 -2.14 -15.14
CA SER A 215 12.88 -3.52 -15.39
C SER A 215 14.09 -3.93 -14.55
N GLY A 216 14.99 -3.00 -14.22
CA GLY A 216 16.12 -3.22 -13.32
C GLY A 216 15.75 -3.27 -11.82
N ASN A 217 14.54 -2.87 -11.43
CA ASN A 217 14.10 -2.85 -10.04
C ASN A 217 13.52 -4.19 -9.60
N ILE A 218 14.40 -5.19 -9.44
CA ILE A 218 14.02 -6.56 -9.07
C ILE A 218 13.33 -6.62 -7.70
N ALA A 219 13.78 -5.79 -6.75
CA ALA A 219 13.18 -5.72 -5.42
C ALA A 219 11.72 -5.24 -5.46
N ALA A 220 11.41 -4.19 -6.22
CA ALA A 220 10.03 -3.73 -6.39
C ALA A 220 9.17 -4.76 -7.13
N GLN A 221 9.71 -5.46 -8.13
CA GLN A 221 8.96 -6.53 -8.82
C GLN A 221 8.56 -7.64 -7.86
N ALA A 222 9.47 -8.10 -6.99
CA ALA A 222 9.17 -9.09 -5.96
C ALA A 222 8.15 -8.56 -4.94
N PHE A 223 8.31 -7.30 -4.50
CA PHE A 223 7.38 -6.64 -3.59
C PHE A 223 5.95 -6.62 -4.14
N TRP A 224 5.74 -6.16 -5.38
CA TRP A 224 4.40 -6.09 -5.97
C TRP A 224 3.79 -7.48 -6.21
N LYS A 225 4.60 -8.47 -6.63
CA LYS A 225 4.14 -9.87 -6.72
C LYS A 225 3.67 -10.42 -5.37
N SER A 226 4.35 -10.06 -4.28
CA SER A 226 3.93 -10.44 -2.91
C SER A 226 2.64 -9.77 -2.45
N LEU A 227 2.16 -8.75 -3.17
CA LEU A 227 0.87 -8.09 -2.96
C LEU A 227 -0.22 -8.63 -3.91
N GLY A 228 0.07 -9.68 -4.68
CA GLY A 228 -0.87 -10.32 -5.59
C GLY A 228 -0.90 -9.75 -7.00
N PHE A 229 -0.07 -8.74 -7.32
CA PHE A 229 0.05 -8.23 -8.69
C PHE A 229 0.72 -9.26 -9.60
N ARG A 230 0.34 -9.22 -10.88
CA ARG A 230 0.88 -10.10 -11.93
C ARG A 230 1.42 -9.26 -13.08
N GLU A 231 2.43 -9.79 -13.76
CA GLU A 231 2.93 -9.18 -14.98
C GLU A 231 1.88 -9.31 -16.08
N GLU A 232 1.54 -8.20 -16.73
CA GLU A 232 0.55 -8.16 -17.83
C GLU A 232 1.17 -7.61 -19.12
N ILE A 233 2.00 -6.56 -19.03
CA ILE A 233 2.56 -5.84 -20.18
C ILE A 233 4.06 -5.64 -20.00
N ILE A 234 4.82 -5.80 -21.08
CA ILE A 234 6.22 -5.36 -21.19
C ILE A 234 6.28 -4.05 -21.97
N GLN A 235 6.86 -3.01 -21.39
CA GLN A 235 7.04 -1.72 -22.05
C GLN A 235 8.40 -1.63 -22.75
N TYR A 236 8.38 -1.46 -24.07
CA TYR A 236 9.55 -1.09 -24.87
C TYR A 236 9.63 0.43 -25.03
N ARG A 237 10.83 0.99 -25.03
CA ARG A 237 11.08 2.43 -25.24
C ARG A 237 12.22 2.63 -26.22
N MET A 238 11.98 3.45 -27.21
CA MET A 238 12.99 4.00 -28.11
C MET A 238 13.04 5.50 -27.88
N LEU A 239 14.20 6.02 -27.47
CA LEU A 239 14.42 7.46 -27.41
C LEU A 239 14.59 8.02 -28.83
N GLU A 240 14.38 9.32 -28.98
CA GLU A 240 14.65 10.00 -30.24
C GLU A 240 16.07 9.64 -30.71
N ARG A 241 16.20 9.24 -31.97
CA ARG A 241 17.51 8.98 -32.56
C ARG A 241 18.27 10.30 -32.52
N GLU A 242 19.42 10.34 -31.86
CA GLU A 242 20.44 11.31 -32.25
C GLU A 242 20.58 11.18 -33.77
N SER A 243 20.28 12.26 -34.49
CA SER A 243 20.15 12.36 -35.94
C SER A 243 20.92 11.27 -36.69
N ASN A 244 20.20 10.20 -37.08
CA ASN A 244 20.79 9.11 -37.85
C ASN A 244 20.86 9.54 -39.33
N PRO A 245 22.04 9.69 -39.94
CA PRO A 245 22.21 10.11 -41.34
C PRO A 245 21.94 8.93 -42.29
N LEU A 246 20.77 8.29 -42.20
CA LEU A 246 20.32 7.26 -43.13
C LEU A 246 19.15 7.77 -43.97
N THR A 247 19.40 8.91 -44.62
CA THR A 247 18.73 9.36 -45.84
C THR A 247 19.78 10.00 -46.72
N GLU A 248 20.56 9.16 -47.41
CA GLU A 248 21.10 9.42 -48.76
C GLU A 248 20.93 8.14 -49.58
#